data_AF-A0A3P6RRM3-F1
#
_entry.id   AF-A0A3P6RRM3-F1
#
_cell.length_a   1.000
_cell.length_b   1.000
_cell.length_c   1.000
_cell.angle_alpha   90.00
_cell.angle_beta   90.00
_cell.angle_gamma   90.00
#
_symmetry.space_group_name_H-M   'P 1'
#
loop_
_entity.id
_entity.type
_entity.pdbx_description
1 polymer ?
#
loop_
_entity_poly.entity_id
_entity_poly.type
_entity_poly.pdbx_seq_one_letter_code
_entity_poly.pdbx_strand_id
1 'polypeptide(L)'
;MDAVNLLIGMTEAYATSLASAPELFDHLAQLDIAALPSRTLLMKALVLIGAATNDQSLQENMSARILDPLGQRFAAACQQPPSSEVDSQLVDLIQCMDGVARASQPHSAAILFKFLSPVLESCVPLMKSRSYSQPIVAAILVLIQNITTKVSIYVDDKEDSATLYRTIVMIVDVYRSEQASRFVGMTENDEDKGSDLVLFLDILSNVLSKDILEGGED
;
A
#
# COMPACT_ATOMS: atom_id res chain seq x y z
N MET A 1 4.56 23.04 12.78
CA MET A 1 4.08 21.67 13.03
C MET A 1 3.01 21.40 11.99
N ASP A 2 3.25 20.45 11.07
CA ASP A 2 2.33 20.11 9.97
C ASP A 2 1.02 19.55 10.54
N ALA A 3 -0.14 19.95 10.00
CA ALA A 3 -1.46 19.50 10.43
C ALA A 3 -1.60 17.97 10.36
N VAL A 4 -0.94 17.34 9.38
CA VAL A 4 -0.94 15.87 9.25
C VAL A 4 -0.13 15.20 10.36
N ASN A 5 1.00 15.78 10.74
CA ASN A 5 1.80 15.28 11.86
C ASN A 5 1.08 15.48 13.21
N LEU A 6 0.32 16.57 13.36
CA LEU A 6 -0.56 16.75 14.52
C LEU A 6 -1.64 15.67 14.57
N LEU A 7 -2.30 15.39 13.43
CA LEU A 7 -3.33 14.33 13.36
C LEU A 7 -2.76 12.97 13.72
N ILE A 8 -1.57 12.61 13.20
CA ILE A 8 -0.86 11.38 13.57
C ILE A 8 -0.59 11.34 15.08
N GLY A 9 -0.04 12.41 15.67
CA GLY A 9 0.18 12.47 17.11
C GLY A 9 -1.11 12.33 17.93
N MET A 10 -2.23 12.84 17.42
CA MET A 10 -3.55 12.66 18.05
C MET A 10 -4.08 11.23 17.92
N THR A 11 -3.73 10.49 16.86
CA THR A 11 -4.15 9.08 16.73
C THR A 11 -3.59 8.21 17.85
N GLU A 12 -2.39 8.49 18.36
CA GLU A 12 -1.80 7.70 19.45
C GLU A 12 -2.55 7.87 20.78
N ALA A 13 -3.10 9.05 21.04
CA ALA A 13 -3.72 9.39 22.32
C ALA A 13 -5.26 9.36 22.30
N TYR A 14 -5.90 9.56 21.15
CA TYR A 14 -7.34 9.83 21.03
C TYR A 14 -8.03 9.02 19.92
N ALA A 15 -7.40 7.97 19.42
CA ALA A 15 -7.89 7.16 18.30
C ALA A 15 -9.37 6.77 18.41
N THR A 16 -9.78 6.20 19.55
CA THR A 16 -11.17 5.76 19.80
C THR A 16 -12.16 6.92 19.77
N SER A 17 -11.79 8.06 20.36
CA SER A 17 -12.62 9.27 20.35
C SER A 17 -12.77 9.85 18.95
N LEU A 18 -11.69 9.85 18.16
CA LEU A 18 -11.70 10.28 16.77
C LEU A 18 -12.53 9.32 15.89
N ALA A 19 -12.40 8.01 16.11
CA ALA A 19 -13.16 6.98 15.39
C ALA A 19 -14.66 7.07 15.68
N SER A 20 -15.02 7.52 16.89
CA SER A 20 -16.40 7.70 17.31
C SER A 20 -17.02 9.01 16.84
N ALA A 21 -16.28 9.87 16.12
CA ALA A 21 -16.76 11.15 15.62
C ALA A 21 -17.19 11.03 14.14
N PRO A 22 -18.50 10.91 13.83
CA PRO A 22 -18.97 10.67 12.46
C PRO A 22 -18.64 11.83 11.53
N GLU A 23 -18.69 13.06 12.07
CA GLU A 23 -18.37 14.29 11.35
C GLU A 23 -16.95 14.27 10.79
N LEU A 24 -15.99 13.66 11.49
CA LEU A 24 -14.61 13.54 11.00
C LEU A 24 -14.59 12.78 9.67
N PHE A 25 -15.25 11.62 9.61
CA PHE A 25 -15.32 10.83 8.39
C PHE A 25 -16.09 11.53 7.27
N ASP A 26 -17.14 12.28 7.59
CA ASP A 26 -17.89 13.05 6.60
C ASP A 26 -17.04 14.16 5.97
N HIS A 27 -16.23 14.87 6.76
CA HIS A 27 -15.31 15.89 6.23
C HIS A 27 -14.17 15.26 5.43
N LEU A 28 -13.64 14.12 5.89
CA LEU A 28 -12.56 13.41 5.20
C LEU A 28 -13.02 12.82 3.86
N ALA A 29 -14.26 12.35 3.78
CA ALA A 29 -14.85 11.84 2.54
C ALA A 29 -15.01 12.92 1.46
N GLN A 30 -15.04 14.21 1.85
CA GLN A 30 -15.10 15.34 0.91
C GLN A 30 -13.73 15.75 0.38
N LEU A 31 -12.64 15.32 1.01
CA LEU A 31 -11.29 15.65 0.56
C LEU A 31 -10.87 14.73 -0.57
N ASP A 32 -10.31 15.31 -1.64
CA ASP A 32 -9.54 14.50 -2.58
C ASP A 32 -8.16 14.21 -1.99
N ILE A 33 -8.08 13.21 -1.11
CA ILE A 33 -6.87 12.83 -0.39
C ILE A 33 -5.70 12.57 -1.37
N ALA A 34 -5.99 11.97 -2.53
CA ALA A 34 -4.99 11.67 -3.55
C ALA A 34 -4.31 12.95 -4.09
N ALA A 35 -5.02 14.07 -4.14
CA ALA A 35 -4.47 15.35 -4.60
C ALA A 35 -3.61 16.08 -3.56
N LEU A 36 -3.49 15.56 -2.33
CA LEU A 36 -2.76 16.22 -1.23
C LEU A 36 -1.28 15.79 -1.19
N PRO A 37 -0.35 16.70 -0.84
CA PRO A 37 1.09 16.41 -0.80
C PRO A 37 1.47 15.37 0.28
N SER A 38 0.71 15.29 1.38
CA SER A 38 0.97 14.37 2.50
C SER A 38 0.02 13.17 2.51
N ARG A 39 -0.51 12.76 1.34
CA ARG A 39 -1.55 11.71 1.19
C ARG A 39 -1.24 10.38 1.88
N THR A 40 -0.01 9.88 1.79
CA THR A 40 0.40 8.64 2.47
C THR A 40 0.27 8.75 3.99
N LEU A 41 0.75 9.86 4.57
CA LEU A 41 0.69 10.11 6.01
C LEU A 41 -0.74 10.36 6.48
N LEU A 42 -1.52 11.10 5.69
CA LEU A 42 -2.93 11.33 5.98
C LEU A 42 -3.70 10.00 5.95
N MET A 43 -3.57 9.21 4.87
CA MET A 43 -4.23 7.92 4.75
C MET A 43 -3.83 6.98 5.90
N LYS A 44 -2.55 6.96 6.27
CA LYS A 44 -2.09 6.21 7.45
C LYS A 44 -2.83 6.64 8.71
N ALA A 45 -2.94 7.94 8.97
CA ALA A 45 -3.65 8.46 10.15
C ALA A 45 -5.13 8.07 10.14
N LEU A 46 -5.80 8.16 8.98
CA LEU A 46 -7.23 7.83 8.87
C LEU A 46 -7.50 6.36 9.13
N VAL A 47 -6.66 5.49 8.57
CA VAL A 47 -6.75 4.05 8.81
C VAL A 47 -6.43 3.73 10.26
N LEU A 48 -5.43 4.37 10.87
CA LEU A 48 -5.13 4.20 12.29
C LEU A 48 -6.33 4.60 13.18
N ILE A 49 -7.02 5.70 12.86
CA ILE A 49 -8.23 6.10 13.60
C ILE A 49 -9.29 5.01 13.52
N GLY A 50 -9.63 4.55 12.32
CA GLY A 50 -10.66 3.52 12.14
C GLY A 50 -10.27 2.14 12.65
N ALA A 51 -8.97 1.83 12.68
CA ALA A 51 -8.42 0.56 13.14
C ALA A 51 -8.21 0.49 14.65
N ALA A 52 -7.99 1.62 15.34
CA ALA A 52 -7.58 1.64 16.74
C ALA A 52 -8.66 1.23 17.75
N THR A 53 -9.82 0.81 17.26
CA THR A 53 -10.87 0.24 18.09
C THR A 53 -11.00 -1.24 17.80
N ASN A 54 -11.08 -2.07 18.85
CA ASN A 54 -11.55 -3.46 18.74
C ASN A 54 -13.06 -3.55 18.44
N ASP A 55 -13.66 -2.44 18.00
CA ASP A 55 -15.08 -2.34 17.65
C ASP A 55 -15.24 -2.62 16.16
N GLN A 56 -15.88 -3.75 15.86
CA GLN A 56 -16.13 -4.19 14.50
C GLN A 56 -16.95 -3.17 13.69
N SER A 57 -17.90 -2.46 14.33
CA SER A 57 -18.74 -1.49 13.63
C SER A 57 -17.96 -0.27 13.16
N LEU A 58 -16.95 0.16 13.92
CA LEU A 58 -16.08 1.27 13.55
C LEU A 58 -15.09 0.87 12.44
N GLN A 59 -14.59 -0.37 12.47
CA GLN A 59 -13.77 -0.91 11.39
C GLN A 59 -14.57 -1.04 10.07
N GLU A 60 -15.82 -1.51 10.15
CA GLU A 60 -16.73 -1.57 9.00
C GLU A 60 -17.02 -0.17 8.43
N ASN A 61 -17.25 0.83 9.30
CA ASN A 61 -17.42 2.23 8.89
C ASN A 61 -16.18 2.79 8.19
N MET A 62 -14.98 2.52 8.71
CA MET A 62 -13.72 2.90 8.07
C MET A 62 -13.60 2.25 6.68
N SER A 63 -13.91 0.96 6.56
CA SER A 63 -13.88 0.26 5.26
C SER A 63 -14.81 0.94 4.27
N ALA A 64 -16.09 1.09 4.62
CA ALA A 64 -17.12 1.60 3.72
C ALA A 64 -16.88 3.06 3.29
N ARG A 65 -16.30 3.89 4.16
CA ARG A 65 -16.14 5.34 3.91
C ARG A 65 -14.79 5.73 3.37
N ILE A 66 -13.74 4.93 3.60
CA ILE A 66 -12.36 5.28 3.21
C ILE A 66 -11.79 4.25 2.25
N LEU A 67 -11.77 2.97 2.64
CA LEU A 67 -11.08 1.94 1.87
C LEU A 67 -11.84 1.61 0.58
N ASP A 68 -13.15 1.35 0.67
CA ASP A 68 -13.94 0.93 -0.49
C ASP A 68 -13.95 2.01 -1.60
N PRO A 69 -14.18 3.31 -1.32
CA PRO A 69 -14.09 4.34 -2.35
C PRO A 69 -12.69 4.48 -2.93
N LEU A 70 -11.64 4.34 -2.11
CA LEU A 70 -10.25 4.39 -2.58
C LEU A 70 -9.93 3.23 -3.52
N GLY A 71 -10.34 2.01 -3.15
CA GLY A 71 -10.20 0.81 -3.98
C GLY A 71 -10.94 0.94 -5.31
N GLN A 72 -12.17 1.45 -5.29
CA GLN A 72 -12.97 1.69 -6.50
C GLN A 72 -12.31 2.72 -7.43
N ARG A 73 -11.78 3.82 -6.87
CA ARG A 73 -11.06 4.85 -7.65
C ARG A 73 -9.80 4.27 -8.30
N PHE A 74 -9.03 3.47 -7.56
CA PHE A 74 -7.84 2.80 -8.10
C PHE A 74 -8.21 1.82 -9.22
N ALA A 75 -9.18 0.94 -8.99
CA ALA A 75 -9.65 0.00 -10.00
C ALA A 75 -10.14 0.72 -11.26
N ALA A 76 -10.88 1.83 -11.12
CA ALA A 76 -11.32 2.63 -12.26
C ALA A 76 -10.15 3.27 -13.02
N ALA A 77 -9.16 3.84 -12.32
CA ALA A 77 -7.98 4.44 -12.92
C ALA A 77 -7.14 3.40 -13.70
N CYS A 78 -7.02 2.18 -13.20
CA CYS A 78 -6.33 1.08 -13.88
C CYS A 78 -6.94 0.73 -15.24
N GLN A 79 -8.24 0.99 -15.44
CA GLN A 79 -8.94 0.73 -16.71
C GLN A 79 -8.82 1.89 -17.71
N GLN A 80 -8.32 3.05 -17.29
CA GLN A 80 -8.23 4.21 -18.17
C GLN A 80 -7.07 4.07 -19.16
N PRO A 81 -7.21 4.63 -20.38
CA PRO A 81 -6.12 4.71 -21.34
C PRO A 81 -4.90 5.43 -20.73
N PRO A 82 -3.67 5.03 -21.12
CA PRO A 82 -2.47 5.67 -20.62
C PRO A 82 -2.40 7.15 -21.00
N SER A 83 -2.12 8.01 -20.02
CA SER A 83 -1.85 9.44 -20.19
C SER A 83 -1.06 9.96 -18.99
N SER A 84 -0.39 11.10 -19.12
CA SER A 84 0.38 11.68 -18.01
C SER A 84 -0.49 12.01 -16.79
N GLU A 85 -1.73 12.44 -17.01
CA GLU A 85 -2.69 12.76 -15.94
C GLU A 85 -3.13 11.49 -15.20
N VAL A 86 -3.50 10.46 -15.96
CA VAL A 86 -3.88 9.15 -15.40
C VAL A 86 -2.71 8.52 -14.65
N ASP A 87 -1.50 8.60 -15.19
CA ASP A 87 -0.32 8.04 -14.55
C ASP A 87 0.02 8.77 -13.25
N SER A 88 -0.09 10.09 -13.22
CA SER A 88 0.05 10.87 -11.97
C SER A 88 -1.01 10.45 -10.95
N GLN A 89 -2.27 10.34 -11.38
CA GLN A 89 -3.36 9.90 -10.50
C GLN A 89 -3.12 8.49 -9.94
N LEU A 90 -2.63 7.56 -10.77
CA LEU A 90 -2.29 6.20 -10.34
C LEU A 90 -1.19 6.20 -9.29
N VAL A 91 -0.13 6.99 -9.49
CA VAL A 91 0.92 7.18 -8.48
C VAL A 91 0.29 7.67 -7.18
N ASP A 92 -0.59 8.66 -7.24
CA ASP A 92 -1.21 9.20 -6.04
C ASP A 92 -2.08 8.20 -5.29
N LEU A 93 -2.84 7.38 -6.03
CA LEU A 93 -3.67 6.32 -5.47
C LEU A 93 -2.82 5.20 -4.86
N ILE A 94 -1.74 4.76 -5.52
CA ILE A 94 -0.76 3.82 -4.94
C ILE A 94 -0.13 4.43 -3.68
N GLN A 95 0.14 5.74 -3.71
CA GLN A 95 0.53 6.62 -2.61
C GLN A 95 -0.33 6.42 -1.34
N CYS A 96 -1.64 6.42 -1.56
CA CYS A 96 -2.64 6.18 -0.53
C CYS A 96 -2.65 4.72 -0.06
N MET A 97 -2.59 3.74 -0.97
CA MET A 97 -2.52 2.31 -0.62
C MET A 97 -1.30 2.00 0.27
N ASP A 98 -0.18 2.67 0.00
CA ASP A 98 1.02 2.60 0.84
C ASP A 98 0.75 3.10 2.27
N GLY A 99 -0.03 4.19 2.40
CA GLY A 99 -0.49 4.69 3.69
C GLY A 99 -1.34 3.68 4.45
N VAL A 100 -2.21 2.94 3.75
CA VAL A 100 -3.01 1.85 4.32
C VAL A 100 -2.09 0.73 4.83
N ALA A 101 -1.13 0.26 4.02
CA ALA A 101 -0.19 -0.78 4.43
C ALA A 101 0.62 -0.37 5.67
N ARG A 102 1.07 0.89 5.74
CA ARG A 102 1.80 1.45 6.90
C ARG A 102 0.97 1.62 8.16
N ALA A 103 -0.36 1.61 8.05
CA ALA A 103 -1.28 1.69 9.19
C ALA A 103 -1.61 0.33 9.80
N SER A 104 -1.07 -0.76 9.23
CA SER A 104 -1.29 -2.11 9.73
C SER A 104 -0.89 -2.27 11.19
N GLN A 105 -1.81 -2.86 11.97
CA GLN A 105 -1.65 -3.24 13.36
C GLN A 105 -2.21 -4.66 13.55
N PRO A 106 -1.81 -5.42 14.59
CA PRO A 106 -2.21 -6.82 14.75
C PRO A 106 -3.74 -7.05 14.62
N HIS A 107 -4.55 -6.19 15.24
CA HIS A 107 -6.01 -6.32 15.24
C HIS A 107 -6.72 -5.87 13.96
N SER A 108 -6.02 -5.19 13.04
CA SER A 108 -6.60 -4.63 11.81
C SER A 108 -5.96 -5.22 10.55
N ALA A 109 -4.87 -5.97 10.69
CA ALA A 109 -4.14 -6.50 9.55
C ALA A 109 -5.01 -7.38 8.64
N ALA A 110 -5.91 -8.20 9.20
CA ALA A 110 -6.80 -9.05 8.41
C ALA A 110 -7.72 -8.24 7.46
N ILE A 111 -8.37 -7.18 7.97
CA ILE A 111 -9.24 -6.33 7.14
C ILE A 111 -8.43 -5.55 6.11
N LEU A 112 -7.24 -5.05 6.49
CA LEU A 112 -6.37 -4.31 5.57
C LEU A 112 -5.75 -5.22 4.51
N PHE A 113 -5.41 -6.47 4.84
CA PHE A 113 -4.92 -7.45 3.88
C PHE A 113 -5.99 -7.79 2.85
N LYS A 114 -7.23 -8.04 3.30
CA LYS A 114 -8.37 -8.28 2.41
C LYS A 114 -8.59 -7.12 1.42
N PHE A 115 -8.35 -5.89 1.85
CA PHE A 115 -8.41 -4.71 0.99
C PHE A 115 -7.21 -4.60 0.04
N LEU A 116 -5.98 -4.83 0.52
CA LEU A 116 -4.74 -4.64 -0.26
C LEU A 116 -4.46 -5.78 -1.24
N SER A 117 -4.96 -6.98 -0.99
CA SER A 117 -4.75 -8.14 -1.87
C SER A 117 -5.22 -7.89 -3.32
N PRO A 118 -6.48 -7.49 -3.59
CA PRO A 118 -6.91 -7.19 -4.97
C PRO A 118 -6.21 -5.97 -5.59
N VAL A 119 -5.74 -5.02 -4.77
CA VAL A 119 -4.92 -3.90 -5.23
C VAL A 119 -3.58 -4.42 -5.76
N LEU A 120 -2.92 -5.30 -5.01
CA LEU A 120 -1.65 -5.89 -5.39
C LEU A 120 -1.77 -6.75 -6.65
N GLU A 121 -2.84 -7.54 -6.77
CA GLU A 121 -3.12 -8.30 -7.99
C GLU A 121 -3.26 -7.39 -9.22
N SER A 122 -3.92 -6.24 -9.06
CA SER A 122 -4.07 -5.24 -10.12
C SER A 122 -2.76 -4.56 -10.50
N CYS A 123 -1.79 -4.49 -9.58
CA CYS A 123 -0.46 -3.93 -9.86
C CYS A 123 0.34 -4.77 -10.87
N VAL A 124 0.07 -6.07 -11.00
CA VAL A 124 0.76 -6.96 -11.96
C VAL A 124 0.55 -6.50 -13.41
N PRO A 125 -0.70 -6.47 -13.95
CA PRO A 125 -0.93 -5.97 -15.31
C PRO A 125 -0.65 -4.47 -15.42
N LEU A 126 -0.81 -3.70 -14.36
CA LEU A 126 -0.52 -2.27 -14.36
C LEU A 126 0.96 -2.00 -14.63
N MET A 127 1.87 -2.65 -13.89
CA MET A 127 3.32 -2.52 -14.07
C MET A 127 3.72 -2.86 -15.51
N LYS A 128 3.12 -3.90 -16.09
CA LYS A 128 3.37 -4.28 -17.48
C LYS A 128 2.89 -3.20 -18.46
N SER A 129 1.66 -2.72 -18.31
CA SER A 129 1.06 -1.74 -19.22
C SER A 129 1.65 -0.32 -19.09
N ARG A 130 2.29 -0.02 -17.96
CA ARG A 130 2.90 1.27 -17.62
C ARG A 130 4.41 1.16 -17.39
N SER A 131 5.07 0.19 -17.99
CA SER A 131 6.50 -0.07 -17.79
C SER A 131 7.41 1.10 -18.15
N TYR A 132 6.93 2.03 -18.98
CA TYR A 132 7.62 3.27 -19.32
C TYR A 132 7.62 4.31 -18.18
N SER A 133 6.67 4.22 -17.24
CA SER A 133 6.46 5.21 -16.19
C SER A 133 7.18 4.80 -14.90
N GLN A 134 8.38 5.35 -14.71
CA GLN A 134 9.20 5.06 -13.53
C GLN A 134 8.54 5.42 -12.19
N PRO A 135 7.80 6.55 -12.07
CA PRO A 135 7.06 6.84 -10.86
C PRO A 135 6.04 5.76 -10.47
N ILE A 136 5.36 5.16 -11.45
CA ILE A 136 4.41 4.05 -11.20
C ILE A 136 5.17 2.81 -10.75
N VAL A 137 6.23 2.43 -11.47
CA VAL A 137 7.05 1.25 -11.13
C VAL A 137 7.59 1.37 -9.70
N ALA A 138 8.21 2.50 -9.37
CA ALA A 138 8.75 2.76 -8.04
C ALA A 138 7.66 2.73 -6.96
N ALA A 139 6.49 3.35 -7.21
CA ALA A 139 5.38 3.35 -6.26
C ALA A 139 4.85 1.93 -5.98
N ILE A 140 4.78 1.06 -7.00
CA ILE A 140 4.40 -0.35 -6.83
C ILE A 140 5.43 -1.09 -5.98
N LEU A 141 6.73 -0.90 -6.21
CA LEU A 141 7.78 -1.55 -5.43
C LEU A 141 7.74 -1.12 -3.95
N VAL A 142 7.56 0.17 -3.69
CA VAL A 142 7.40 0.70 -2.32
C VAL A 142 6.16 0.10 -1.63
N LEU A 143 5.04 -0.01 -2.34
CA LEU A 143 3.83 -0.64 -1.80
C LEU A 143 4.08 -2.09 -1.40
N ILE A 144 4.75 -2.88 -2.25
CA ILE A 144 5.08 -4.29 -1.95
C ILE A 144 6.02 -4.38 -0.75
N GLN A 145 7.02 -3.51 -0.69
CA GLN A 145 7.95 -3.44 0.43
C GLN A 145 7.19 -3.17 1.74
N ASN A 146 6.26 -2.22 1.78
CA ASN A 146 5.48 -1.94 2.98
C ASN A 146 4.48 -3.05 3.33
N ILE A 147 3.84 -3.69 2.34
CA ILE A 147 2.98 -4.86 2.58
C ILE A 147 3.78 -6.00 3.21
N THR A 148 4.94 -6.33 2.64
CA THR A 148 5.80 -7.41 3.16
C THR A 148 6.47 -7.08 4.50
N THR A 149 6.59 -5.80 4.84
CA THR A 149 7.15 -5.38 6.14
C THR A 149 6.10 -5.29 7.24
N LYS A 150 4.89 -4.81 6.93
CA LYS A 150 3.90 -4.35 7.93
C LYS A 150 2.61 -5.15 7.94
N VAL A 151 2.24 -5.79 6.84
CA VAL A 151 0.97 -6.50 6.71
C VAL A 151 1.21 -8.00 6.78
N SER A 152 2.16 -8.52 5.99
CA SER A 152 2.43 -9.97 5.87
C SER A 152 2.70 -10.65 7.21
N ILE A 153 3.35 -9.96 8.16
CA ILE A 153 3.69 -10.46 9.50
C ILE A 153 2.47 -10.84 10.35
N TYR A 154 1.26 -10.47 9.92
CA TYR A 154 0.00 -10.76 10.59
C TYR A 154 -0.93 -11.63 9.74
N VAL A 155 -0.46 -12.10 8.58
CA VAL A 155 -1.23 -12.97 7.68
C VAL A 155 -0.87 -14.42 8.03
N ASP A 156 -1.65 -15.04 8.90
CA ASP A 156 -1.39 -16.42 9.36
C ASP A 156 -2.11 -17.48 8.49
N ASP A 157 -3.06 -17.06 7.67
CA ASP A 157 -3.74 -17.95 6.74
C ASP A 157 -2.80 -18.36 5.59
N LYS A 158 -2.69 -19.68 5.37
CA LYS A 158 -1.77 -20.26 4.39
C LYS A 158 -2.17 -19.95 2.95
N GLU A 159 -3.47 -19.85 2.66
CA GLU A 159 -3.97 -19.55 1.32
C GLU A 159 -3.75 -18.06 0.99
N ASP A 160 -4.00 -17.18 1.95
CA ASP A 160 -3.71 -15.75 1.87
C ASP A 160 -2.20 -15.49 1.68
N SER A 161 -1.36 -16.15 2.47
CA SER A 161 0.11 -16.06 2.34
C SER A 161 0.59 -16.57 0.98
N ALA A 162 0.10 -17.73 0.53
CA ALA A 162 0.43 -18.27 -0.79
C ALA A 162 0.00 -17.32 -1.92
N THR A 163 -1.16 -16.68 -1.79
CA THR A 163 -1.67 -15.70 -2.76
C THR A 163 -0.79 -14.45 -2.80
N LEU A 164 -0.40 -13.93 -1.64
CA LEU A 164 0.53 -12.81 -1.54
C LEU A 164 1.87 -13.14 -2.21
N TYR A 165 2.48 -14.27 -1.87
CA TYR A 165 3.78 -14.67 -2.41
C TYR A 165 3.73 -14.91 -3.92
N ARG A 166 2.68 -15.59 -4.42
CA ARG A 166 2.44 -15.76 -5.85
C ARG A 166 2.36 -14.42 -6.57
N THR A 167 1.63 -13.46 -6.01
CA THR A 167 1.47 -12.14 -6.61
C THR A 167 2.79 -11.35 -6.61
N ILE A 168 3.56 -11.40 -5.52
CA ILE A 168 4.90 -10.79 -5.45
C ILE A 168 5.81 -11.36 -6.53
N VAL A 169 5.86 -12.70 -6.68
CA VAL A 169 6.64 -13.36 -7.74
C VAL A 169 6.23 -12.87 -9.12
N MET A 170 4.92 -12.78 -9.39
CA MET A 170 4.43 -12.25 -10.67
C MET A 170 4.87 -10.81 -10.92
N ILE A 171 4.90 -9.95 -9.89
CA ILE A 171 5.40 -8.57 -10.04
C ILE A 171 6.90 -8.55 -10.30
N VAL A 172 7.69 -9.34 -9.56
CA VAL A 172 9.15 -9.47 -9.77
C VAL A 172 9.43 -9.93 -11.20
N ASP A 173 8.68 -10.91 -11.71
CA ASP A 173 8.83 -11.43 -13.06
C ASP A 173 8.50 -10.37 -14.13
N VAL A 174 7.42 -9.61 -13.94
CA VAL A 174 7.06 -8.50 -14.84
C VAL A 174 8.12 -7.40 -14.79
N TYR A 175 8.57 -7.01 -13.59
CA TYR A 175 9.64 -6.02 -13.44
C TYR A 175 10.89 -6.47 -14.19
N ARG A 176 11.31 -7.72 -13.99
CA ARG A 176 12.47 -8.29 -14.67
C ARG A 176 12.31 -8.24 -16.18
N SER A 177 11.16 -8.65 -16.73
CA SER A 177 10.98 -8.68 -18.19
C SER A 177 10.92 -7.28 -18.81
N GLU A 178 10.30 -6.32 -18.13
CA GLU A 178 10.03 -4.99 -18.68
C GLU A 178 11.16 -3.98 -18.41
N GLN A 179 11.90 -4.13 -17.29
CA GLN A 179 12.90 -3.15 -16.84
C GLN A 179 14.35 -3.61 -17.08
N ALA A 180 14.61 -4.86 -17.46
CA ALA A 180 15.98 -5.38 -17.62
C ALA A 180 16.87 -4.54 -18.54
N SER A 181 16.30 -3.98 -19.61
CA SER A 181 17.04 -3.14 -20.56
C SER A 181 17.55 -1.84 -19.93
N ARG A 182 16.89 -1.30 -18.88
CA ARG A 182 17.32 -0.08 -18.17
C ARG A 182 18.64 -0.26 -17.43
N PHE A 183 18.97 -1.49 -17.07
CA PHE A 183 20.20 -1.83 -16.34
C PHE A 183 21.41 -2.01 -17.27
N VAL A 184 21.20 -2.05 -18.59
CA VAL A 184 22.31 -2.10 -19.56
C VAL A 184 23.10 -0.80 -19.47
N GLY A 185 24.39 -0.92 -19.14
CA GLY A 185 25.28 0.23 -18.97
C GLY A 185 25.04 1.01 -17.67
N MET A 186 24.43 0.38 -16.65
CA MET A 186 24.26 0.99 -15.32
C MET A 186 25.59 1.47 -14.75
N THR A 187 25.59 2.67 -14.18
CA THR A 187 26.75 3.27 -13.50
C THR A 187 26.41 3.61 -12.05
N GLU A 188 27.42 4.01 -11.28
CA GLU A 188 27.26 4.47 -9.90
C GLU A 188 26.35 5.71 -9.73
N ASN A 189 26.10 6.46 -10.81
CA ASN A 189 25.24 7.64 -10.80
C ASN A 189 23.75 7.31 -11.03
N ASP A 190 23.40 6.05 -11.29
CA ASP A 190 22.02 5.62 -11.51
C ASP A 190 21.30 5.29 -10.18
N GLU A 191 21.15 6.29 -9.31
CA GLU A 191 20.57 6.13 -7.95
C GLU A 191 19.17 5.49 -7.97
N ASP A 192 18.31 5.88 -8.91
CA ASP A 192 16.95 5.31 -9.04
C ASP A 192 16.96 3.80 -9.33
N LYS A 193 17.88 3.35 -10.20
CA LYS A 193 18.04 1.92 -10.51
C LYS A 193 18.57 1.16 -9.29
N GLY A 194 19.49 1.78 -8.55
CA GLY A 194 19.99 1.26 -7.28
C GLY A 194 18.86 1.13 -6.25
N SER A 195 18.01 2.15 -6.14
CA SER A 195 16.84 2.16 -5.25
C SER A 195 15.88 1.01 -5.55
N ASP A 196 15.58 0.76 -6.83
CA ASP A 196 14.72 -0.37 -7.23
C ASP A 196 15.31 -1.72 -6.74
N LEU A 197 16.62 -1.92 -6.89
CA LEU A 197 17.29 -3.15 -6.44
C LEU A 197 17.29 -3.30 -4.92
N VAL A 198 17.49 -2.21 -4.17
CA VAL A 198 17.40 -2.20 -2.70
C VAL A 198 15.99 -2.60 -2.26
N LEU A 199 14.95 -2.07 -2.90
CA LEU A 199 13.56 -2.45 -2.61
C LEU A 199 13.32 -3.95 -2.81
N PHE A 200 13.87 -4.55 -3.87
CA PHE A 200 13.76 -6.01 -4.06
C PHE A 200 14.49 -6.80 -2.98
N LEU A 201 15.67 -6.36 -2.56
CA LEU A 201 16.40 -7.03 -1.47
C LEU A 201 15.57 -6.99 -0.18
N ASP A 202 14.99 -5.84 0.17
CA ASP A 202 14.12 -5.70 1.33
C ASP A 202 12.89 -6.62 1.23
N ILE A 203 12.20 -6.63 0.07
CA ILE A 203 11.03 -7.48 -0.18
C ILE A 203 11.37 -8.96 0.01
N LEU A 204 12.47 -9.42 -0.60
CA LEU A 204 12.91 -10.81 -0.50
C LEU A 204 13.32 -11.17 0.94
N SER A 205 14.04 -10.29 1.62
CA SER A 205 14.41 -10.47 3.02
C SER A 205 13.20 -10.58 3.93
N ASN A 206 12.16 -9.77 3.71
CA ASN A 206 10.91 -9.83 4.47
C ASN A 206 10.18 -11.15 4.27
N VAL A 207 10.04 -11.61 3.02
CA VAL A 207 9.37 -12.88 2.69
C VAL A 207 10.12 -14.05 3.32
N LEU A 208 11.45 -14.10 3.16
CA LEU A 208 12.28 -15.17 3.74
C LEU A 208 12.24 -15.17 5.27
N SER A 209 12.25 -13.98 5.90
CA SER A 209 12.19 -13.87 7.36
C SER A 209 10.88 -14.42 7.91
N LYS A 210 9.77 -14.17 7.22
CA LYS A 210 8.45 -14.69 7.61
C LYS A 210 8.42 -16.22 7.49
N ASP A 211 8.89 -16.78 6.38
CA ASP A 211 8.94 -18.24 6.18
C ASP A 211 9.79 -18.93 7.26
N ILE A 212 10.87 -18.30 7.74
CA ILE A 212 11.68 -18.83 8.85
C ILE A 212 10.90 -18.79 10.18
N LEU A 213 10.10 -17.75 10.42
CA LEU A 213 9.26 -17.66 11.62
C LEU A 213 8.13 -18.70 11.60
N GLU A 214 7.56 -18.99 10.44
CA GLU A 214 6.49 -19.98 10.27
C GLU A 214 6.99 -21.43 10.19
N GLY A 215 8.21 -21.65 9.66
CA GLY A 215 8.83 -22.97 9.50
C GLY A 215 9.59 -23.49 10.73
N GLY A 216 9.50 -22.80 11.87
CA GLY A 216 10.16 -23.19 13.14
C GLY A 216 9.41 -24.23 13.97
N GLU A 217 8.30 -24.78 13.47
CA GLU A 217 7.43 -25.75 14.15
C GLU A 217 7.44 -27.15 13.52
N ASP A 218 8.59 -27.61 13.01
CA ASP A 218 8.82 -29.02 12.64
C ASP A 218 9.52 -29.81 13.77
#